data_AF-A0A285CC98-F1
#
_entry.id   AF-A0A285CC98-F1
#
_cell.length_a   1.000
_cell.length_b   1.000
_cell.length_c   1.000
_cell.angle_alpha   90.00
_cell.angle_beta   90.00
_cell.angle_gamma   90.00
#
_symmetry.space_group_name_H-M   'P 1'
#
loop_
_entity.id
_entity.type
_entity.pdbx_description
1 polymer ?
#
loop_
_entity_poly.entity_id
_entity_poly.type
_entity_poly.pdbx_seq_one_letter_code
_entity_poly.pdbx_strand_id
1 'polypeptide(L)'
;MVTEETSGFAGVPSVVPRPAAELAPLLDWLRAGRPAGERLDFPAGTALPDGRLDLCKQELGAEGASLVAQALGQGPTPVRHLLLGTDGLGDTGAEAVAGASAEVETLYLGCNGITAGGACRIADQLRASPQVVTGVWLKRNPLGSGGGRAAAELIESARSLRTLDLVQTGLDASGALVLADALLAAADNGRRIERLFVGGNPLGEAGAEGLGAVVAAGAIDELYVSAARLGDTGADRLADALERAPYGRLTRLAVASNGIGPRAAARLVTAAKAAGVTLLDLGRVRAAAVLGAADNHLDLAAAGTIAAALAAERHRLTHLVLTHTGMRSREAHRLLDTAPHAVTATRFVLGSGIAASVKRRLEAHSAHVPRPAVPADVAAVRSVHRTAPPEA
;
A
#
# COMPACT_ATOMS: atom_id res chain seq x y z
N MET A 1 -32.13 6.57 18.90
CA MET A 1 -30.82 7.14 19.26
C MET A 1 -29.76 6.22 18.67
N VAL A 2 -29.40 6.48 17.41
CA VAL A 2 -28.37 5.72 16.71
C VAL A 2 -27.06 6.32 17.20
N THR A 3 -26.27 5.54 17.94
CA THR A 3 -24.91 5.91 18.29
C THR A 3 -24.10 5.92 17.00
N GLU A 4 -23.76 7.11 16.51
CA GLU A 4 -22.65 7.28 15.56
C GLU A 4 -21.39 6.73 16.25
N GLU A 5 -21.02 5.50 15.90
CA GLU A 5 -19.66 5.03 16.10
C GLU A 5 -18.76 5.87 15.18
N THR A 6 -18.31 7.01 15.69
CA THR A 6 -17.16 7.70 15.13
C THR A 6 -15.98 6.75 15.28
N SER A 7 -15.70 5.96 14.24
CA SER A 7 -14.44 5.24 14.12
C SER A 7 -13.35 6.29 13.92
N GLY A 8 -12.96 6.92 15.02
CA GLY A 8 -12.02 8.03 15.05
C GLY A 8 -10.69 7.59 14.47
N PHE A 9 -10.15 8.40 13.57
CA PHE A 9 -8.75 8.30 13.20
C PHE A 9 -7.93 8.33 14.49
N ALA A 10 -7.17 7.26 14.76
CA ALA A 10 -6.24 7.24 15.89
C ALA A 10 -5.23 8.35 15.64
N GLY A 11 -5.39 9.48 16.34
CA GLY A 11 -4.65 10.72 16.12
C GLY A 11 -3.15 10.48 15.99
N VAL A 12 -2.48 11.30 15.19
CA VAL A 12 -1.02 11.29 15.15
C VAL A 12 -0.53 11.80 16.51
N PRO A 13 0.38 11.08 17.19
CA PRO A 13 0.92 11.53 18.47
C PRO A 13 1.50 12.94 18.35
N SER A 14 1.32 13.76 19.38
CA SER A 14 2.05 15.01 19.49
C SER A 14 3.55 14.71 19.58
N VAL A 15 4.35 15.50 18.88
CA VAL A 15 5.81 15.41 18.86
C VAL A 15 6.35 16.67 19.49
N VAL A 16 7.28 16.52 20.44
CA VAL A 16 8.13 17.63 20.89
C VAL A 16 9.30 17.68 19.92
N PRO A 17 9.47 18.77 19.13
CA PRO A 17 10.51 18.80 18.12
C PRO A 17 11.91 18.65 18.73
N ARG A 18 12.73 17.83 18.10
CA ARG A 18 14.16 17.72 18.39
C ARG A 18 14.84 19.09 18.27
N PRO A 19 15.83 19.41 19.13
CA PRO A 19 16.62 20.63 18.98
C PRO A 19 17.30 20.73 17.61
N ALA A 20 17.18 21.88 16.94
CA ALA A 20 17.77 22.09 15.60
C ALA A 20 19.30 21.88 15.56
N ALA A 21 19.99 22.12 16.67
CA ALA A 21 21.44 21.90 16.78
C ALA A 21 21.84 20.43 16.53
N GLU A 22 20.97 19.48 16.86
CA GLU A 22 21.21 18.05 16.64
C GLU A 22 21.07 17.65 15.16
N LEU A 23 20.45 18.50 14.33
CA LEU A 23 20.39 18.32 12.89
C LEU A 23 21.66 18.82 12.18
N ALA A 24 22.51 19.61 12.83
CA ALA A 24 23.63 20.28 12.17
C ALA A 24 24.53 19.32 11.36
N PRO A 25 24.97 18.16 11.89
CA PRO A 25 25.80 17.23 11.10
C PRO A 25 25.12 16.71 9.83
N LEU A 26 23.81 16.45 9.90
CA LEU A 26 23.01 16.01 8.76
C LEU A 26 22.86 17.14 7.73
N LEU A 27 22.52 18.34 8.19
CA LEU A 27 22.31 19.50 7.31
C LEU A 27 23.60 19.88 6.60
N ASP A 28 24.75 19.79 7.26
CA ASP A 28 26.05 20.03 6.64
C ASP A 28 26.39 18.98 5.58
N TRP A 29 26.04 17.72 5.84
CA TRP A 29 26.18 16.65 4.83
C TRP A 29 25.28 16.89 3.61
N LEU A 30 24.02 17.28 3.83
CA LEU A 30 23.08 17.62 2.76
C LEU A 30 23.61 18.76 1.89
N ARG A 31 24.08 19.85 2.51
CA ARG A 31 24.66 21.01 1.81
C ARG A 31 25.94 20.66 1.06
N ALA A 32 26.73 19.71 1.56
CA ALA A 32 27.92 19.25 0.88
C ALA A 32 27.61 18.45 -0.40
N GLY A 33 26.37 17.93 -0.55
CA GLY A 33 25.91 17.24 -1.75
C GLY A 33 26.65 15.93 -2.08
N ARG A 34 27.35 15.34 -1.09
CA ARG A 34 28.17 14.14 -1.30
C ARG A 34 27.34 12.86 -1.10
N PRO A 35 27.37 11.88 -2.02
CA PRO A 35 26.67 10.62 -1.84
C PRO A 35 27.16 9.86 -0.61
N ALA A 36 26.25 9.16 0.04
CA ALA A 36 26.61 8.20 1.09
C ALA A 36 27.27 7.00 0.40
N GLY A 37 28.61 6.89 0.42
CA GLY A 37 29.29 5.71 -0.15
C GLY A 37 29.02 4.43 0.65
N GLU A 38 28.63 4.59 1.91
CA GLU A 38 28.26 3.55 2.88
C GLU A 38 27.12 4.06 3.77
N ARG A 39 26.68 3.27 4.76
CA ARG A 39 25.70 3.72 5.75
C ARG A 39 26.31 4.85 6.60
N LEU A 40 25.67 6.01 6.60
CA LEU A 40 26.05 7.16 7.43
C LEU A 40 24.97 7.42 8.47
N ASP A 41 25.28 7.19 9.74
CA ASP A 41 24.39 7.49 10.87
C ASP A 41 24.73 8.86 11.45
N PHE A 42 23.72 9.73 11.55
CA PHE A 42 23.80 11.05 12.17
C PHE A 42 23.11 11.01 13.54
N PRO A 43 23.27 12.05 14.39
CA PRO A 43 22.46 12.17 15.60
C PRO A 43 20.94 12.15 15.31
N ALA A 44 20.55 12.61 14.13
CA ALA A 44 19.20 12.58 13.61
C ALA A 44 19.18 11.95 12.21
N GLY A 45 18.78 10.68 12.15
CA GLY A 45 18.56 9.92 10.91
C GLY A 45 19.80 9.25 10.31
N THR A 46 19.58 8.58 9.19
CA THR A 46 20.56 7.72 8.51
C THR A 46 20.50 7.95 7.00
N ALA A 47 21.64 8.17 6.36
CA ALA A 47 21.77 8.14 4.90
C ALA A 47 22.34 6.78 4.43
N LEU A 48 21.85 6.27 3.31
CA LEU A 48 22.23 4.97 2.75
C LEU A 48 22.77 5.09 1.31
N PRO A 49 23.57 4.11 0.85
CA PRO A 49 24.20 4.17 -0.48
C PRO A 49 23.27 4.14 -1.67
N ASP A 50 22.03 3.71 -1.47
CA ASP A 50 21.00 3.70 -2.50
C ASP A 50 20.24 5.05 -2.63
N GLY A 51 20.75 6.11 -1.99
CA GLY A 51 20.14 7.44 -2.03
C GLY A 51 18.96 7.62 -1.07
N ARG A 52 18.75 6.68 -0.13
CA ARG A 52 17.77 6.87 0.94
C ARG A 52 18.33 7.79 2.03
N LEU A 53 17.53 8.76 2.42
CA LEU A 53 17.67 9.49 3.68
C LEU A 53 16.49 9.12 4.59
N ASP A 54 16.77 8.30 5.59
CA ASP A 54 15.79 7.88 6.60
C ASP A 54 15.87 8.79 7.83
N LEU A 55 14.86 9.63 7.94
CA LEU A 55 14.59 10.54 9.04
C LEU A 55 13.31 10.16 9.79
N CYS A 56 12.82 8.92 9.64
CA CYS A 56 11.64 8.49 10.39
C CYS A 56 11.92 8.47 11.90
N LYS A 57 10.94 8.92 12.68
CA LYS A 57 10.95 8.92 14.16
C LYS A 57 12.13 9.73 14.73
N GLN A 58 12.50 10.81 14.07
CA GLN A 58 13.52 11.77 14.52
C GLN A 58 12.91 13.01 15.17
N GLU A 59 11.58 13.07 15.28
CA GLU A 59 10.85 14.12 15.99
C GLU A 59 11.12 15.51 15.38
N LEU A 60 11.18 15.61 14.05
CA LEU A 60 11.63 16.84 13.39
C LEU A 60 10.71 18.04 13.61
N GLY A 61 9.39 17.80 13.69
CA GLY A 61 8.40 18.86 13.61
C GLY A 61 8.44 19.61 12.27
N ALA A 62 7.62 20.66 12.16
CA ALA A 62 7.56 21.50 10.96
C ALA A 62 8.87 22.28 10.70
N GLU A 63 9.51 22.76 11.77
CA GLU A 63 10.75 23.55 11.68
C GLU A 63 11.93 22.69 11.20
N GLY A 64 12.15 21.51 11.81
CA GLY A 64 13.20 20.58 11.38
C GLY A 64 13.00 20.12 9.94
N ALA A 65 11.77 19.83 9.54
CA ALA A 65 11.45 19.49 8.15
C ALA A 65 11.76 20.65 7.18
N SER A 66 11.49 21.90 7.58
CA SER A 66 11.83 23.08 6.78
C SER A 66 13.35 23.27 6.64
N LEU A 67 14.12 23.01 7.71
CA LEU A 67 15.59 23.06 7.66
C LEU A 67 16.15 21.99 6.71
N VAL A 68 15.61 20.77 6.74
CA VAL A 68 15.98 19.69 5.82
C VAL A 68 15.63 20.07 4.38
N ALA A 69 14.43 20.59 4.13
CA ALA A 69 13.99 21.04 2.81
C ALA A 69 14.89 22.15 2.26
N GLN A 70 15.26 23.12 3.09
CA GLN A 70 16.18 24.19 2.72
C GLN A 70 17.57 23.66 2.37
N ALA A 71 18.12 22.75 3.19
CA ALA A 71 19.43 22.15 2.93
C ALA A 71 19.43 21.33 1.63
N LEU A 72 18.35 20.60 1.34
CA LEU A 72 18.16 19.86 0.09
C LEU A 72 18.12 20.78 -1.15
N GLY A 73 17.55 21.99 -1.02
CA GLY A 73 17.44 22.95 -2.12
C GLY A 73 18.69 23.83 -2.35
N GLN A 74 19.72 23.72 -1.51
CA GLN A 74 20.92 24.58 -1.57
C GLN A 74 21.99 24.08 -2.55
N GLY A 75 21.81 22.91 -3.18
CA GLY A 75 22.79 22.35 -4.09
C GLY A 75 22.37 20.99 -4.65
N PRO A 76 23.25 20.29 -5.37
CA PRO A 76 22.98 18.92 -5.81
C PRO A 76 22.78 18.02 -4.59
N THR A 77 21.76 17.17 -4.62
CA THR A 77 21.48 16.22 -3.55
C THR A 77 21.76 14.79 -3.99
N PRO A 78 22.35 13.94 -3.13
CA PRO A 78 22.41 12.50 -3.36
C PRO A 78 21.11 11.78 -2.97
N VAL A 79 20.13 12.51 -2.39
CA VAL A 79 18.91 11.93 -1.84
C VAL A 79 17.88 11.71 -2.94
N ARG A 80 17.53 10.45 -3.17
CA ARG A 80 16.46 10.02 -4.09
C ARG A 80 15.18 9.62 -3.35
N HIS A 81 15.31 9.15 -2.12
CA HIS A 81 14.18 8.70 -1.31
C HIS A 81 14.23 9.36 0.05
N LEU A 82 13.27 10.24 0.32
CA LEU A 82 13.18 11.00 1.56
C LEU A 82 12.10 10.39 2.46
N LEU A 83 12.54 9.79 3.57
CA LEU A 83 11.69 9.09 4.52
C LEU A 83 11.57 9.90 5.80
N LEU A 84 10.42 10.55 6.00
CA LEU A 84 10.11 11.43 7.12
C LEU A 84 8.85 10.93 7.82
N GLY A 85 8.84 9.69 8.30
CA GLY A 85 7.66 9.09 8.90
C GLY A 85 7.62 9.19 10.42
N THR A 86 6.48 9.61 10.98
CA THR A 86 6.27 9.74 12.44
C THR A 86 7.13 10.85 13.06
N ASP A 87 7.09 12.04 12.47
CA ASP A 87 7.95 13.16 12.84
C ASP A 87 7.16 14.44 13.17
N GLY A 88 5.82 14.41 13.12
CA GLY A 88 4.98 15.53 13.53
C GLY A 88 5.11 16.77 12.63
N LEU A 89 5.33 16.56 11.33
CA LEU A 89 5.52 17.66 10.36
C LEU A 89 4.31 18.61 10.29
N GLY A 90 3.11 18.06 10.45
CA GLY A 90 1.87 18.73 10.08
C GLY A 90 1.86 19.13 8.60
N ASP A 91 0.90 19.95 8.22
CA ASP A 91 0.81 20.40 6.84
C ASP A 91 1.98 21.30 6.43
N THR A 92 2.43 22.20 7.32
CA THR A 92 3.48 23.17 7.02
C THR A 92 4.81 22.49 6.73
N GLY A 93 5.20 21.49 7.52
CA GLY A 93 6.42 20.73 7.27
C GLY A 93 6.32 19.90 5.98
N ALA A 94 5.14 19.34 5.69
CA ALA A 94 4.93 18.57 4.47
C ALA A 94 4.99 19.42 3.20
N GLU A 95 4.42 20.63 3.25
CA GLU A 95 4.53 21.63 2.18
C GLU A 95 5.99 22.04 1.95
N ALA A 96 6.74 22.36 3.01
CA ALA A 96 8.14 22.75 2.90
C ALA A 96 8.98 21.66 2.22
N VAL A 97 8.78 20.39 2.63
CA VAL A 97 9.49 19.24 2.05
C VAL A 97 9.13 19.02 0.58
N ALA A 98 7.85 19.14 0.22
CA ALA A 98 7.42 19.01 -1.17
C ALA A 98 7.94 20.13 -2.08
N GLY A 99 8.15 21.32 -1.52
CA GLY A 99 8.74 22.47 -2.21
C GLY A 99 10.28 22.48 -2.27
N ALA A 100 10.96 21.50 -1.64
CA ALA A 100 12.41 21.42 -1.72
C ALA A 100 12.83 21.20 -3.18
N SER A 101 13.60 22.12 -3.76
CA SER A 101 14.07 22.05 -5.17
C SER A 101 15.16 20.99 -5.35
N ALA A 102 14.81 19.73 -5.14
CA ALA A 102 15.69 18.58 -5.12
C ALA A 102 15.08 17.45 -5.94
N GLU A 103 15.88 16.65 -6.65
CA GLU A 103 15.40 15.54 -7.48
C GLU A 103 15.01 14.31 -6.64
N VAL A 104 14.09 14.49 -5.69
CA VAL A 104 13.57 13.41 -4.86
C VAL A 104 12.52 12.61 -5.64
N GLU A 105 12.73 11.30 -5.75
CA GLU A 105 11.82 10.39 -6.44
C GLU A 105 10.72 9.87 -5.51
N THR A 106 10.99 9.77 -4.21
CA THR A 106 10.04 9.22 -3.23
C THR A 106 9.90 10.12 -2.01
N LEU A 107 8.67 10.55 -1.75
CA LEU A 107 8.28 11.25 -0.53
C LEU A 107 7.52 10.29 0.38
N TYR A 108 8.16 9.86 1.47
CA TYR A 108 7.51 9.05 2.50
C TYR A 108 7.19 9.93 3.72
N LEU A 109 5.92 10.31 3.84
CA LEU A 109 5.43 11.31 4.80
C LEU A 109 4.36 10.71 5.73
N GLY A 110 4.41 9.41 5.99
CA GLY A 110 3.39 8.72 6.78
C GLY A 110 3.41 9.11 8.27
N CYS A 111 2.24 9.09 8.92
CA CYS A 111 2.08 9.38 10.35
C CYS A 111 2.54 10.80 10.80
N ASN A 112 2.18 11.85 10.07
CA ASN A 112 2.67 13.21 10.33
C ASN A 112 1.61 14.26 10.67
N GLY A 113 0.34 13.87 10.76
CA GLY A 113 -0.75 14.80 11.03
C GLY A 113 -1.08 15.68 9.81
N ILE A 114 -0.74 15.22 8.60
CA ILE A 114 -1.04 15.92 7.36
C ILE A 114 -2.54 15.79 7.08
N THR A 115 -3.22 16.92 6.90
CA THR A 115 -4.63 16.99 6.54
C THR A 115 -4.82 16.91 5.02
N ALA A 116 -6.06 16.85 4.55
CA ALA A 116 -6.34 17.01 3.12
C ALA A 116 -5.78 18.35 2.58
N GLY A 117 -5.84 19.42 3.37
CA GLY A 117 -5.28 20.72 2.99
C GLY A 117 -3.76 20.67 2.82
N GLY A 118 -3.04 19.99 3.71
CA GLY A 118 -1.60 19.77 3.57
C GLY A 118 -1.26 18.93 2.34
N ALA A 119 -2.02 17.86 2.06
CA ALA A 119 -1.83 17.05 0.87
C ALA A 119 -2.11 17.82 -0.44
N CYS A 120 -3.11 18.71 -0.46
CA CYS A 120 -3.31 19.65 -1.58
C CYS A 120 -2.10 20.58 -1.76
N ARG A 121 -1.53 21.11 -0.66
CA ARG A 121 -0.32 21.96 -0.75
C ARG A 121 0.90 21.20 -1.27
N ILE A 122 1.07 19.92 -0.92
CA ILE A 122 2.06 19.06 -1.59
C ILE A 122 1.81 19.02 -3.10
N ALA A 123 0.57 18.80 -3.53
CA ALA A 123 0.22 18.80 -4.96
C ALA A 123 0.52 20.14 -5.64
N ASP A 124 0.28 21.26 -4.97
CA ASP A 124 0.60 22.60 -5.49
C ASP A 124 2.10 22.81 -5.67
N GLN A 125 2.91 22.39 -4.69
CA GLN A 125 4.37 22.44 -4.80
C GLN A 125 4.90 21.60 -5.95
N LEU A 126 4.39 20.36 -6.11
CA LEU A 126 4.77 19.48 -7.22
C LEU A 126 4.34 20.03 -8.59
N ARG A 127 3.26 20.83 -8.65
CA ARG A 127 2.83 21.51 -9.86
C ARG A 127 3.72 22.71 -10.18
N ALA A 128 4.12 23.48 -9.16
CA ALA A 128 4.96 24.66 -9.30
C ALA A 128 6.41 24.32 -9.67
N SER A 129 6.92 23.22 -9.12
CA SER A 129 8.27 22.71 -9.39
C SER A 129 8.19 21.25 -9.82
N PRO A 130 7.96 20.96 -11.11
CA PRO A 130 7.81 19.59 -11.60
C PRO A 130 9.08 18.76 -11.34
N GLN A 131 9.02 17.92 -10.31
CA GLN A 131 10.05 16.95 -9.97
C GLN A 131 9.66 15.56 -10.45
N VAL A 132 10.62 14.65 -10.56
CA VAL A 132 10.39 13.24 -10.92
C VAL A 132 9.92 12.45 -9.70
N VAL A 133 8.87 12.93 -9.01
CA VAL A 133 8.27 12.18 -7.89
C VAL A 133 7.48 11.00 -8.46
N THR A 134 7.99 9.81 -8.23
CA THR A 134 7.37 8.55 -8.63
C THR A 134 6.58 7.89 -7.50
N GLY A 135 6.82 8.27 -6.24
CA GLY A 135 6.15 7.68 -5.08
C GLY A 135 5.78 8.71 -4.01
N VAL A 136 4.50 8.75 -3.64
CA VAL A 136 3.98 9.56 -2.53
C VAL A 136 3.31 8.65 -1.51
N TRP A 137 3.81 8.66 -0.27
CA TRP A 137 3.30 7.80 0.80
C TRP A 137 2.75 8.64 1.95
N LEU A 138 1.43 8.68 2.08
CA LEU A 138 0.69 9.48 3.06
C LEU A 138 -0.01 8.63 4.13
N LYS A 139 0.30 7.32 4.21
CA LYS A 139 -0.33 6.41 5.17
C LYS A 139 -0.41 6.98 6.58
N ARG A 140 -1.57 6.79 7.23
CA ARG A 140 -1.85 7.23 8.60
C ARG A 140 -1.71 8.75 8.79
N ASN A 141 -2.20 9.53 7.83
CA ASN A 141 -2.41 10.97 7.96
C ASN A 141 -3.92 11.29 7.89
N PRO A 142 -4.45 12.23 8.69
CA PRO A 142 -5.88 12.50 8.77
C PRO A 142 -6.39 13.34 7.58
N LEU A 143 -6.39 12.76 6.37
CA LEU A 143 -6.94 13.42 5.19
C LEU A 143 -8.48 13.53 5.28
N GLY A 144 -9.13 12.52 5.87
CA GLY A 144 -10.58 12.46 6.05
C GLY A 144 -11.34 12.48 4.72
N SER A 145 -12.55 13.02 4.73
CA SER A 145 -13.44 13.12 3.55
C SER A 145 -12.85 13.96 2.41
N GLY A 146 -11.95 14.90 2.71
CA GLY A 146 -11.20 15.66 1.71
C GLY A 146 -10.10 14.85 1.00
N GLY A 147 -9.81 13.64 1.46
CA GLY A 147 -8.71 12.82 0.97
C GLY A 147 -8.82 12.41 -0.50
N GLY A 148 -10.04 12.20 -1.01
CA GLY A 148 -10.25 11.90 -2.43
C GLY A 148 -9.81 13.04 -3.35
N ARG A 149 -10.21 14.28 -3.01
CA ARG A 149 -9.78 15.48 -3.75
C ARG A 149 -8.27 15.68 -3.66
N ALA A 150 -7.69 15.56 -2.47
CA ALA A 150 -6.25 15.71 -2.30
C ALA A 150 -5.46 14.65 -3.12
N ALA A 151 -5.95 13.42 -3.16
CA ALA A 151 -5.35 12.36 -3.98
C ALA A 151 -5.47 12.64 -5.49
N ALA A 152 -6.62 13.16 -5.94
CA ALA A 152 -6.82 13.56 -7.32
C ALA A 152 -5.84 14.67 -7.74
N GLU A 153 -5.66 15.69 -6.90
CA GLU A 153 -4.70 16.77 -7.16
C GLU A 153 -3.25 16.25 -7.18
N LEU A 154 -2.88 15.32 -6.29
CA LEU A 154 -1.56 14.68 -6.33
C LEU A 154 -1.34 13.90 -7.63
N ILE A 155 -2.34 13.13 -8.08
CA ILE A 155 -2.27 12.40 -9.35
C ILE A 155 -2.15 13.37 -10.53
N GLU A 156 -2.85 14.50 -10.50
CA GLU A 156 -2.76 15.49 -11.57
C GLU A 156 -1.39 16.19 -11.59
N SER A 157 -0.89 16.64 -10.44
CA SER A 157 0.35 17.40 -10.32
C SER A 157 1.61 16.55 -10.54
N ALA A 158 1.68 15.37 -9.90
CA ALA A 158 2.85 14.52 -9.96
C ALA A 158 2.84 13.67 -11.25
N ARG A 159 3.25 14.27 -12.37
CA ARG A 159 3.11 13.64 -13.70
C ARG A 159 3.80 12.28 -13.84
N SER A 160 4.89 12.06 -13.08
CA SER A 160 5.67 10.82 -13.03
C SER A 160 5.23 9.83 -11.94
N LEU A 161 4.15 10.13 -11.20
CA LEU A 161 3.69 9.29 -10.09
C LEU A 161 3.35 7.88 -10.57
N ARG A 162 3.86 6.88 -9.84
CA ARG A 162 3.62 5.44 -10.05
C ARG A 162 3.05 4.77 -8.81
N THR A 163 3.36 5.28 -7.63
CA THR A 163 2.92 4.71 -6.35
C THR A 163 2.24 5.76 -5.48
N LEU A 164 1.02 5.46 -5.04
CA LEU A 164 0.28 6.29 -4.10
C LEU A 164 -0.19 5.44 -2.92
N ASP A 165 0.25 5.80 -1.70
CA ASP A 165 -0.20 5.17 -0.46
C ASP A 165 -1.07 6.12 0.38
N LEU A 166 -2.34 5.73 0.54
CA LEU A 166 -3.39 6.38 1.32
C LEU A 166 -3.93 5.44 2.42
N VAL A 167 -3.15 4.48 2.89
CA VAL A 167 -3.59 3.54 3.93
C VAL A 167 -3.96 4.28 5.22
N GLN A 168 -5.15 3.99 5.75
CA GLN A 168 -5.67 4.61 6.98
C GLN A 168 -5.58 6.14 6.96
N THR A 169 -6.06 6.78 5.89
CA THR A 169 -6.12 8.25 5.80
C THR A 169 -7.49 8.83 6.10
N GLY A 170 -8.48 7.99 6.38
CA GLY A 170 -9.87 8.40 6.56
C GLY A 170 -10.61 8.60 5.23
N LEU A 171 -10.08 8.05 4.13
CA LEU A 171 -10.75 8.04 2.83
C LEU A 171 -12.07 7.28 2.95
N ASP A 172 -13.18 7.87 2.52
CA ASP A 172 -14.50 7.23 2.51
C ASP A 172 -14.89 6.79 1.09
N ALA A 173 -16.10 6.25 0.95
CA ALA A 173 -16.64 5.82 -0.34
C ALA A 173 -16.67 6.94 -1.39
N SER A 174 -17.05 8.16 -1.00
CA SER A 174 -17.13 9.32 -1.90
C SER A 174 -15.74 9.72 -2.38
N GLY A 175 -14.78 9.78 -1.46
CA GLY A 175 -13.38 10.04 -1.79
C GLY A 175 -12.78 8.97 -2.69
N ALA A 176 -13.18 7.69 -2.56
CA ALA A 176 -12.74 6.61 -3.44
C ALA A 176 -13.24 6.77 -4.88
N LEU A 177 -14.46 7.30 -5.07
CA LEU A 177 -14.99 7.60 -6.41
C LEU A 177 -14.21 8.74 -7.06
N VAL A 178 -13.94 9.83 -6.33
CA VAL A 178 -13.12 10.94 -6.83
C VAL A 178 -11.70 10.48 -7.20
N LEU A 179 -11.11 9.63 -6.37
CA LEU A 179 -9.81 9.01 -6.66
C LEU A 179 -9.87 8.14 -7.92
N ALA A 180 -10.95 7.35 -8.09
CA ALA A 180 -11.14 6.53 -9.28
C ALA A 180 -11.22 7.37 -10.55
N ASP A 181 -11.98 8.46 -10.54
CA ASP A 181 -12.08 9.38 -11.68
C ASP A 181 -10.72 9.96 -12.07
N ALA A 182 -9.91 10.36 -11.08
CA ALA A 182 -8.57 10.88 -11.33
C ALA A 182 -7.61 9.81 -11.92
N LEU A 183 -7.72 8.56 -11.47
CA LEU A 183 -6.93 7.45 -11.99
C LEU A 183 -7.32 7.10 -13.44
N LEU A 184 -8.62 7.10 -13.74
CA LEU A 184 -9.14 6.88 -15.08
C LEU A 184 -8.71 7.99 -16.02
N ALA A 185 -8.85 9.25 -15.61
CA ALA A 185 -8.38 10.40 -16.39
C ALA A 185 -6.85 10.35 -16.63
N ALA A 186 -6.06 9.89 -15.66
CA ALA A 186 -4.62 9.68 -15.87
C ALA A 186 -4.36 8.58 -16.92
N ALA A 187 -5.07 7.45 -16.83
CA ALA A 187 -4.94 6.33 -17.76
C ALA A 187 -5.32 6.71 -19.20
N ASP A 188 -6.39 7.48 -19.39
CA ASP A 188 -6.82 7.98 -20.71
C ASP A 188 -5.75 8.86 -21.37
N ASN A 189 -4.93 9.54 -20.56
CA ASN A 189 -3.79 10.34 -21.01
C ASN A 189 -2.48 9.53 -21.11
N GLY A 190 -2.54 8.19 -21.09
CA GLY A 190 -1.38 7.31 -21.17
C GLY A 190 -0.47 7.33 -19.93
N ARG A 191 -0.89 7.99 -18.85
CA ARG A 191 -0.17 8.00 -17.58
C ARG A 191 -0.61 6.82 -16.73
N ARG A 192 0.32 6.26 -15.98
CA ARG A 192 0.12 4.99 -15.28
C ARG A 192 0.50 5.07 -13.83
N ILE A 193 -0.48 4.93 -12.95
CA ILE A 193 -0.24 4.58 -11.56
C ILE A 193 -0.07 3.06 -11.49
N GLU A 194 1.10 2.59 -11.12
CA GLU A 194 1.37 1.16 -10.99
C GLU A 194 0.68 0.60 -9.74
N ARG A 195 0.77 1.30 -8.61
CA ARG A 195 0.37 0.75 -7.30
C ARG A 195 -0.44 1.73 -6.48
N LEU A 196 -1.58 1.26 -6.00
CA LEU A 196 -2.49 2.00 -5.16
C LEU A 196 -2.70 1.27 -3.83
N PHE A 197 -2.39 1.93 -2.72
CA PHE A 197 -2.69 1.45 -1.39
C PHE A 197 -3.78 2.31 -0.74
N VAL A 198 -4.94 1.71 -0.48
CA VAL A 198 -6.12 2.38 0.10
C VAL A 198 -6.72 1.58 1.26
N GLY A 199 -6.00 0.57 1.76
CA GLY A 199 -6.46 -0.27 2.85
C GLY A 199 -6.64 0.45 4.19
N GLY A 200 -7.42 -0.14 5.10
CA GLY A 200 -7.69 0.43 6.42
C GLY A 200 -8.54 1.71 6.40
N ASN A 201 -9.26 1.95 5.31
CA ASN A 201 -10.16 3.08 5.11
C ASN A 201 -11.62 2.56 5.00
N PRO A 202 -12.63 3.28 5.50
CA PRO A 202 -14.03 2.83 5.44
C PRO A 202 -14.64 3.03 4.04
N LEU A 203 -14.09 2.38 3.02
CA LEU A 203 -14.56 2.53 1.63
C LEU A 203 -15.93 1.89 1.44
N GLY A 204 -16.20 0.79 2.15
CA GLY A 204 -17.47 0.06 2.06
C GLY A 204 -17.69 -0.56 0.68
N GLU A 205 -18.89 -1.10 0.49
CA GLU A 205 -19.29 -1.66 -0.81
C GLU A 205 -19.37 -0.59 -1.92
N ALA A 206 -19.68 0.66 -1.58
CA ALA A 206 -19.81 1.77 -2.54
C ALA A 206 -18.43 2.20 -3.07
N GLY A 207 -17.39 2.27 -2.23
CA GLY A 207 -16.04 2.54 -2.70
C GLY A 207 -15.48 1.46 -3.63
N ALA A 208 -15.99 0.22 -3.53
CA ALA A 208 -15.62 -0.87 -4.44
C ALA A 208 -16.08 -0.61 -5.88
N GLU A 209 -17.12 0.20 -6.10
CA GLU A 209 -17.63 0.53 -7.43
C GLU A 209 -16.59 1.31 -8.26
N GLY A 210 -16.07 2.41 -7.70
CA GLY A 210 -15.02 3.20 -8.35
C GLY A 210 -13.73 2.41 -8.56
N LEU A 211 -13.31 1.64 -7.55
CA LEU A 211 -12.13 0.77 -7.68
C LEU A 211 -12.34 -0.32 -8.73
N GLY A 212 -13.56 -0.87 -8.84
CA GLY A 212 -13.92 -1.81 -9.90
C GLY A 212 -13.81 -1.20 -11.30
N ALA A 213 -14.22 0.06 -11.49
CA ALA A 213 -14.04 0.76 -12.77
C ALA A 213 -12.55 0.91 -13.13
N VAL A 214 -11.72 1.31 -12.17
CA VAL A 214 -10.25 1.41 -12.33
C VAL A 214 -9.63 0.06 -12.72
N VAL A 215 -10.06 -1.04 -12.08
CA VAL A 215 -9.60 -2.39 -12.41
C VAL A 215 -10.03 -2.80 -13.82
N ALA A 216 -11.29 -2.58 -14.18
CA ALA A 216 -11.81 -2.95 -15.49
C ALA A 216 -11.14 -2.17 -16.64
N ALA A 217 -10.76 -0.91 -16.40
CA ALA A 217 -10.01 -0.09 -17.34
C ALA A 217 -8.53 -0.48 -17.46
N GLY A 218 -8.00 -1.32 -16.57
CA GLY A 218 -6.58 -1.66 -16.53
C GLY A 218 -5.68 -0.47 -16.17
N ALA A 219 -6.23 0.50 -15.43
CA ALA A 219 -5.56 1.75 -15.07
C ALA A 219 -4.44 1.57 -14.01
N ILE A 220 -4.40 0.42 -13.32
CA ILE A 220 -3.41 0.07 -12.30
C ILE A 220 -2.87 -1.35 -12.45
N ASP A 221 -1.67 -1.61 -11.92
CA ASP A 221 -1.06 -2.95 -11.88
C ASP A 221 -1.28 -3.67 -10.55
N GLU A 222 -1.37 -2.92 -9.45
CA GLU A 222 -1.50 -3.49 -8.11
C GLU A 222 -2.47 -2.67 -7.25
N LEU A 223 -3.43 -3.37 -6.65
CA LEU A 223 -4.45 -2.79 -5.78
C LEU A 223 -4.38 -3.39 -4.38
N TYR A 224 -4.17 -2.55 -3.38
CA TYR A 224 -4.13 -2.93 -1.98
C TYR A 224 -5.27 -2.27 -1.20
N VAL A 225 -6.36 -3.01 -1.01
CA VAL A 225 -7.63 -2.55 -0.43
C VAL A 225 -8.08 -3.46 0.73
N SER A 226 -7.12 -3.92 1.53
CA SER A 226 -7.38 -4.72 2.73
C SER A 226 -8.02 -3.89 3.86
N ALA A 227 -8.84 -4.49 4.71
CA ALA A 227 -9.51 -3.81 5.84
C ALA A 227 -10.29 -2.56 5.41
N ALA A 228 -11.01 -2.66 4.29
CA ALA A 228 -11.78 -1.57 3.69
C ALA A 228 -13.31 -1.71 3.84
N ARG A 229 -13.77 -2.72 4.60
CA ARG A 229 -15.18 -3.05 4.84
C ARG A 229 -15.95 -3.35 3.54
N LEU A 230 -15.30 -4.01 2.58
CA LEU A 230 -15.93 -4.29 1.27
C LEU A 230 -17.12 -5.26 1.37
N GLY A 231 -17.05 -6.26 2.26
CA GLY A 231 -18.05 -7.33 2.35
C GLY A 231 -18.22 -8.14 1.06
N ASP A 232 -19.27 -8.94 0.99
CA ASP A 232 -19.60 -9.75 -0.20
C ASP A 232 -19.90 -8.87 -1.41
N THR A 233 -20.75 -7.85 -1.26
CA THR A 233 -21.11 -6.95 -2.37
C THR A 233 -19.90 -6.28 -2.99
N GLY A 234 -18.98 -5.76 -2.18
CA GLY A 234 -17.76 -5.13 -2.68
C GLY A 234 -16.81 -6.12 -3.36
N ALA A 235 -16.67 -7.34 -2.81
CA ALA A 235 -15.90 -8.40 -3.45
C ALA A 235 -16.51 -8.84 -4.79
N ASP A 236 -17.85 -8.93 -4.87
CA ASP A 236 -18.56 -9.26 -6.10
C ASP A 236 -18.39 -8.19 -7.17
N ARG A 237 -18.41 -6.90 -6.81
CA ARG A 237 -18.10 -5.80 -7.74
C ARG A 237 -16.68 -5.87 -8.30
N LEU A 238 -15.69 -6.21 -7.46
CA LEU A 238 -14.32 -6.43 -7.92
C LEU A 238 -14.22 -7.67 -8.83
N ALA A 239 -14.98 -8.73 -8.53
CA ALA A 239 -15.06 -9.91 -9.40
C ALA A 239 -15.68 -9.57 -10.77
N ASP A 240 -16.79 -8.81 -10.81
CA ASP A 240 -17.40 -8.32 -12.05
C ASP A 240 -16.39 -7.51 -12.90
N ALA A 241 -15.59 -6.67 -12.24
CA ALA A 241 -14.57 -5.86 -12.91
C ALA A 241 -13.45 -6.73 -13.52
N LEU A 242 -12.98 -7.73 -12.78
CA LEU A 242 -11.97 -8.68 -13.25
C LEU A 242 -12.49 -9.54 -14.40
N GLU A 243 -13.75 -9.97 -14.36
CA GLU A 243 -14.40 -10.74 -15.43
C GLU A 243 -14.53 -9.92 -16.73
N ARG A 244 -14.73 -8.60 -16.62
CA ARG A 244 -14.73 -7.67 -17.77
C ARG A 244 -13.33 -7.32 -18.30
N ALA A 245 -12.28 -7.70 -17.58
CA ALA A 245 -10.88 -7.47 -17.96
C ALA A 245 -10.08 -8.80 -18.01
N PRO A 246 -10.46 -9.77 -18.86
CA PRO A 246 -9.73 -11.02 -19.00
C PRO A 246 -8.31 -10.76 -19.48
N TYR A 247 -7.31 -11.39 -18.85
CA TYR A 247 -5.89 -11.08 -19.05
C TYR A 247 -5.55 -9.58 -18.92
N GLY A 248 -6.29 -8.90 -18.03
CA GLY A 248 -6.10 -7.49 -17.72
C GLY A 248 -4.73 -7.20 -17.09
N ARG A 249 -4.54 -5.92 -16.76
CA ARG A 249 -3.26 -5.41 -16.25
C ARG A 249 -3.03 -5.68 -14.76
N LEU A 250 -4.09 -5.92 -13.99
CA LEU A 250 -3.96 -6.14 -12.55
C LEU A 250 -3.19 -7.44 -12.26
N THR A 251 -1.99 -7.30 -11.70
CA THR A 251 -1.12 -8.43 -11.34
C THR A 251 -1.22 -8.80 -9.86
N ARG A 252 -1.58 -7.85 -8.99
CA ARG A 252 -1.72 -8.07 -7.54
C ARG A 252 -3.00 -7.44 -7.00
N LEU A 253 -3.74 -8.22 -6.22
CA LEU A 253 -4.92 -7.76 -5.50
C LEU A 253 -4.84 -8.20 -4.04
N ALA A 254 -4.87 -7.24 -3.12
CA ALA A 254 -4.97 -7.53 -1.69
C ALA A 254 -6.30 -7.01 -1.13
N VAL A 255 -7.09 -7.93 -0.61
CA VAL A 255 -8.44 -7.73 -0.06
C VAL A 255 -8.57 -8.41 1.31
N ALA A 256 -7.45 -8.57 2.03
CA ALA A 256 -7.40 -9.18 3.35
C ALA A 256 -8.28 -8.44 4.36
N SER A 257 -8.87 -9.17 5.32
CA SER A 257 -9.72 -8.62 6.38
C SER A 257 -10.85 -7.69 5.90
N ASN A 258 -11.64 -8.11 4.91
CA ASN A 258 -12.77 -7.31 4.38
C ASN A 258 -14.14 -7.84 4.78
N GLY A 259 -14.22 -8.89 5.61
CA GLY A 259 -15.48 -9.55 5.91
C GLY A 259 -16.11 -10.25 4.71
N ILE A 260 -15.28 -10.69 3.75
CA ILE A 260 -15.75 -11.39 2.54
C ILE A 260 -16.10 -12.83 2.92
N GLY A 261 -17.34 -13.23 2.68
CA GLY A 261 -17.88 -14.55 2.90
C GLY A 261 -17.47 -15.58 1.84
N PRO A 262 -17.76 -16.88 2.08
CA PRO A 262 -17.20 -17.98 1.29
C PRO A 262 -17.53 -17.93 -0.20
N ARG A 263 -18.78 -17.59 -0.56
CA ARG A 263 -19.23 -17.56 -1.95
C ARG A 263 -18.53 -16.45 -2.74
N ALA A 264 -18.53 -15.23 -2.21
CA ALA A 264 -17.89 -14.08 -2.84
C ALA A 264 -16.37 -14.28 -2.92
N ALA A 265 -15.74 -14.83 -1.87
CA ALA A 265 -14.31 -15.14 -1.88
C ALA A 265 -13.95 -16.16 -2.97
N ALA A 266 -14.71 -17.26 -3.12
CA ALA A 266 -14.48 -18.25 -4.17
C ALA A 266 -14.67 -17.66 -5.58
N ARG A 267 -15.68 -16.82 -5.75
CA ARG A 267 -15.90 -16.10 -7.01
C ARG A 267 -14.75 -15.16 -7.32
N LEU A 268 -14.30 -14.36 -6.35
CA LEU A 268 -13.20 -13.42 -6.52
C LEU A 268 -11.89 -14.14 -6.92
N VAL A 269 -11.59 -15.31 -6.33
CA VAL A 269 -10.45 -16.13 -6.76
C VAL A 269 -10.59 -16.59 -8.21
N THR A 270 -11.79 -17.02 -8.60
CA THR A 270 -12.07 -17.47 -9.98
C THR A 270 -11.93 -16.33 -10.99
N ALA A 271 -12.48 -15.16 -10.67
CA ALA A 271 -12.36 -13.95 -11.48
C ALA A 271 -10.91 -13.47 -11.57
N ALA A 272 -10.17 -13.45 -10.46
CA ALA A 272 -8.76 -13.08 -10.43
C ALA A 272 -7.89 -14.03 -11.27
N LYS A 273 -8.15 -15.34 -11.21
CA LYS A 273 -7.52 -16.36 -12.07
C LYS A 273 -7.76 -16.03 -13.55
N ALA A 274 -9.01 -15.76 -13.95
CA ALA A 274 -9.39 -15.45 -15.33
C ALA A 274 -8.80 -14.11 -15.83
N ALA A 275 -8.72 -13.11 -14.97
CA ALA A 275 -8.11 -11.82 -15.26
C ALA A 275 -6.57 -11.86 -15.36
N GLY A 276 -5.93 -12.98 -14.97
CA GLY A 276 -4.48 -13.11 -15.03
C GLY A 276 -3.74 -12.49 -13.83
N VAL A 277 -4.42 -12.27 -12.71
CA VAL A 277 -3.82 -11.87 -11.44
C VAL A 277 -2.77 -12.93 -11.03
N THR A 278 -1.63 -12.47 -10.55
CA THR A 278 -0.52 -13.36 -10.13
C THR A 278 -0.49 -13.62 -8.63
N LEU A 279 -0.96 -12.65 -7.84
CA LEU A 279 -1.05 -12.73 -6.38
C LEU A 279 -2.39 -12.18 -5.91
N LEU A 280 -3.15 -13.02 -5.21
CA LEU A 280 -4.38 -12.62 -4.52
C LEU A 280 -4.18 -12.85 -3.02
N ASP A 281 -4.37 -11.79 -2.22
CA ASP A 281 -4.33 -11.86 -0.76
C ASP A 281 -5.72 -11.69 -0.15
N LEU A 282 -6.27 -12.80 0.35
CA LEU A 282 -7.54 -12.88 1.08
C LEU A 282 -7.31 -13.04 2.59
N GLY A 283 -6.08 -12.89 3.07
CA GLY A 283 -5.68 -13.23 4.42
C GLY A 283 -6.15 -12.22 5.48
N ARG A 284 -5.29 -12.00 6.48
CA ARG A 284 -5.54 -11.02 7.55
C ARG A 284 -4.40 -10.04 7.67
N VAL A 285 -4.74 -8.76 7.71
CA VAL A 285 -3.76 -7.71 8.00
C VAL A 285 -3.49 -7.64 9.51
N ARG A 286 -2.25 -7.29 9.88
CA ARG A 286 -1.87 -7.17 11.31
C ARG A 286 -2.72 -6.15 12.07
N ALA A 287 -3.14 -5.09 11.39
CA ALA A 287 -3.95 -4.01 11.98
C ALA A 287 -5.44 -4.38 12.16
N ALA A 288 -5.88 -5.57 11.73
CA ALA A 288 -7.31 -5.91 11.66
C ALA A 288 -8.03 -5.74 13.01
N ALA A 289 -7.40 -6.14 14.12
CA ALA A 289 -8.01 -6.00 15.46
C ALA A 289 -8.22 -4.53 15.84
N VAL A 290 -7.22 -3.68 15.63
CA VAL A 290 -7.29 -2.24 15.96
C VAL A 290 -8.26 -1.50 15.03
N LEU A 291 -8.41 -1.97 13.80
CA LEU A 291 -9.33 -1.41 12.80
C LEU A 291 -10.77 -1.91 12.93
N GLY A 292 -11.03 -2.88 13.82
CA GLY A 292 -12.32 -3.58 13.85
C GLY A 292 -12.65 -4.30 12.54
N ALA A 293 -11.63 -4.68 11.76
CA ALA A 293 -11.81 -5.30 10.46
C ALA A 293 -12.08 -6.80 10.61
N ALA A 294 -13.21 -7.25 10.06
CA ALA A 294 -13.60 -8.66 10.05
C ALA A 294 -12.68 -9.47 9.13
N ASP A 295 -12.37 -10.70 9.52
CA ASP A 295 -11.65 -11.63 8.66
C ASP A 295 -12.52 -12.04 7.47
N ASN A 296 -11.87 -12.43 6.37
CA ASN A 296 -12.57 -13.11 5.29
C ASN A 296 -12.84 -14.57 5.72
N HIS A 297 -13.81 -15.23 5.08
CA HIS A 297 -14.21 -16.58 5.42
C HIS A 297 -14.26 -17.49 4.19
N LEU A 298 -13.73 -18.70 4.34
CA LEU A 298 -13.78 -19.77 3.35
C LEU A 298 -14.25 -21.05 4.04
N ASP A 299 -15.34 -21.61 3.53
CA ASP A 299 -15.87 -22.91 3.95
C ASP A 299 -15.43 -24.03 3.00
N LEU A 300 -15.96 -25.23 3.22
CA LEU A 300 -15.63 -26.42 2.44
C LEU A 300 -16.09 -26.31 0.97
N ALA A 301 -17.23 -25.68 0.72
CA ALA A 301 -17.75 -25.52 -0.63
C ALA A 301 -16.90 -24.52 -1.42
N ALA A 302 -16.58 -23.37 -0.81
CA ALA A 302 -15.70 -22.37 -1.39
C ALA A 302 -14.29 -22.92 -1.69
N ALA A 303 -13.72 -23.69 -0.75
CA ALA A 303 -12.43 -24.35 -0.97
C ALA A 303 -12.47 -25.36 -2.14
N GLY A 304 -13.59 -26.11 -2.28
CA GLY A 304 -13.81 -27.00 -3.42
C GLY A 304 -13.89 -26.25 -4.76
N THR A 305 -14.65 -25.15 -4.80
CA THR A 305 -14.74 -24.29 -5.99
C THR A 305 -13.38 -23.72 -6.39
N ILE A 306 -12.62 -23.19 -5.42
CA ILE A 306 -11.27 -22.68 -5.65
C ILE A 306 -10.35 -23.79 -6.18
N ALA A 307 -10.36 -24.96 -5.55
CA ALA A 307 -9.54 -26.09 -5.97
C ALA A 307 -9.81 -26.53 -7.41
N ALA A 308 -11.09 -26.59 -7.80
CA ALA A 308 -11.50 -26.92 -9.17
C ALA A 308 -11.10 -25.83 -10.16
N ALA A 309 -11.32 -24.56 -9.82
CA ALA A 309 -11.01 -23.42 -10.69
C ALA A 309 -9.50 -23.31 -11.03
N LEU A 310 -8.64 -23.58 -10.04
CA LEU A 310 -7.18 -23.57 -10.21
C LEU A 310 -6.66 -24.81 -10.94
N ALA A 311 -7.36 -25.94 -10.86
CA ALA A 311 -6.92 -27.18 -11.52
C ALA A 311 -7.28 -27.25 -13.00
N ALA A 312 -8.37 -26.59 -13.41
CA ALA A 312 -8.98 -26.78 -14.73
C ALA A 312 -8.11 -26.35 -15.91
N GLU A 313 -7.38 -25.22 -15.79
CA GLU A 313 -6.73 -24.58 -16.94
C GLU A 313 -5.44 -23.87 -16.53
N ARG A 314 -4.55 -23.63 -17.50
CA ARG A 314 -3.37 -22.79 -17.29
C ARG A 314 -3.79 -21.36 -16.93
N HIS A 315 -3.23 -20.82 -15.85
CA HIS A 315 -3.45 -19.46 -15.40
C HIS A 315 -2.17 -18.80 -14.86
N ARG A 316 -2.25 -17.53 -14.45
CA ARG A 316 -1.13 -16.75 -13.89
C ARG A 316 -1.13 -16.66 -12.36
N LEU A 317 -2.22 -17.05 -11.70
CA LEU A 317 -2.35 -16.98 -10.24
C LEU A 317 -1.45 -17.99 -9.52
N THR A 318 -0.24 -17.54 -9.19
CA THR A 318 0.81 -18.37 -8.59
C THR A 318 0.87 -18.23 -7.06
N HIS A 319 0.23 -17.21 -6.50
CA HIS A 319 0.23 -16.94 -5.07
C HIS A 319 -1.19 -16.65 -4.57
N LEU A 320 -1.65 -17.45 -3.61
CA LEU A 320 -2.94 -17.26 -2.95
C LEU A 320 -2.75 -17.27 -1.43
N VAL A 321 -2.97 -16.12 -0.79
CA VAL A 321 -2.84 -15.97 0.66
C VAL A 321 -4.19 -16.15 1.32
N LEU A 322 -4.31 -17.18 2.17
CA LEU A 322 -5.55 -17.61 2.83
C LEU A 322 -5.40 -17.69 4.36
N THR A 323 -4.42 -16.97 4.94
CA THR A 323 -4.21 -16.96 6.38
C THR A 323 -5.41 -16.34 7.09
N HIS A 324 -5.88 -16.94 8.19
CA HIS A 324 -7.03 -16.44 8.98
C HIS A 324 -8.34 -16.33 8.19
N THR A 325 -8.59 -17.26 7.27
CA THR A 325 -9.85 -17.32 6.50
C THR A 325 -10.90 -18.26 7.10
N GLY A 326 -10.72 -18.68 8.36
CA GLY A 326 -11.54 -19.73 8.99
C GLY A 326 -11.31 -21.16 8.46
N MET A 327 -10.49 -21.34 7.41
CA MET A 327 -10.15 -22.66 6.87
C MET A 327 -9.47 -23.54 7.93
N ARG A 328 -9.85 -24.82 7.94
CA ARG A 328 -9.19 -25.89 8.68
C ARG A 328 -8.58 -26.89 7.69
N SER A 329 -7.94 -27.95 8.22
CA SER A 329 -7.31 -28.97 7.38
C SER A 329 -8.27 -29.59 6.34
N ARG A 330 -9.56 -29.77 6.66
CA ARG A 330 -10.53 -30.34 5.71
C ARG A 330 -10.76 -29.46 4.48
N GLU A 331 -10.78 -28.13 4.64
CA GLU A 331 -10.85 -27.18 3.52
C GLU A 331 -9.54 -27.19 2.74
N ALA A 332 -8.39 -27.18 3.44
CA ALA A 332 -7.07 -27.24 2.81
C ALA A 332 -6.84 -28.53 2.01
N HIS A 333 -7.47 -29.64 2.42
CA HIS A 333 -7.43 -30.89 1.67
C HIS A 333 -8.06 -30.75 0.28
N ARG A 334 -9.09 -29.93 0.09
CA ARG A 334 -9.66 -29.69 -1.25
C ARG A 334 -8.62 -29.11 -2.20
N LEU A 335 -7.80 -28.17 -1.73
CA LEU A 335 -6.69 -27.62 -2.50
C LEU A 335 -5.61 -28.68 -2.79
N LEU A 336 -5.32 -29.53 -1.80
CA LEU A 336 -4.30 -30.58 -1.91
C LEU A 336 -4.73 -31.72 -2.84
N ASP A 337 -6.03 -32.01 -2.93
CA ASP A 337 -6.55 -33.07 -3.80
C ASP A 337 -6.33 -32.73 -5.28
N THR A 338 -6.33 -31.44 -5.64
CA THR A 338 -6.16 -31.00 -7.03
C THR A 338 -4.76 -30.48 -7.37
N ALA A 339 -3.99 -29.99 -6.39
CA ALA A 339 -2.66 -29.43 -6.59
C ALA A 339 -1.66 -30.32 -7.37
N PRO A 340 -1.59 -31.66 -7.17
CA PRO A 340 -0.70 -32.53 -7.94
C PRO A 340 -0.98 -32.56 -9.45
N HIS A 341 -2.21 -32.23 -9.85
CA HIS A 341 -2.69 -32.31 -11.23
C HIS A 341 -2.92 -30.92 -11.86
N ALA A 342 -2.72 -29.85 -11.10
CA ALA A 342 -2.91 -28.49 -11.59
C ALA A 342 -1.84 -28.13 -12.64
N VAL A 343 -2.29 -27.57 -13.77
CA VAL A 343 -1.40 -27.17 -14.87
C VAL A 343 -0.48 -26.02 -14.46
N THR A 344 -1.00 -25.09 -13.66
CA THR A 344 -0.22 -24.02 -13.04
C THR A 344 -0.06 -24.32 -11.55
N ALA A 345 1.18 -24.36 -11.06
CA ALA A 345 1.44 -24.48 -9.63
C ALA A 345 1.08 -23.17 -8.89
N THR A 346 0.25 -23.29 -7.85
CA THR A 346 -0.11 -22.19 -6.96
C THR A 346 0.48 -22.43 -5.57
N ARG A 347 1.24 -21.45 -5.07
CA ARG A 347 1.69 -21.40 -3.68
C ARG A 347 0.59 -20.85 -2.79
N PHE A 348 0.15 -21.66 -1.84
CA PHE A 348 -0.83 -21.28 -0.83
C PHE A 348 -0.14 -20.84 0.46
N VAL A 349 -0.49 -19.66 0.97
CA VAL A 349 -0.06 -19.21 2.30
C VAL A 349 -1.20 -19.44 3.28
N LEU A 350 -1.03 -20.42 4.16
CA LEU A 350 -2.09 -20.98 4.99
C LEU A 350 -1.91 -20.64 6.48
N GLY A 351 -3.03 -20.49 7.19
CA GLY A 351 -3.04 -20.14 8.62
C GLY A 351 -2.54 -21.24 9.56
N SER A 352 -2.48 -20.91 10.85
CA SER A 352 -2.09 -21.85 11.92
C SER A 352 -3.10 -22.98 12.15
N GLY A 353 -4.38 -22.78 11.81
CA GLY A 353 -5.45 -23.78 11.93
C GLY A 353 -5.37 -24.98 10.98
N ILE A 354 -4.33 -25.06 10.14
CA ILE A 354 -4.11 -26.15 9.18
C ILE A 354 -2.88 -26.96 9.59
N ALA A 355 -3.02 -28.29 9.57
CA ALA A 355 -1.97 -29.21 9.97
C ALA A 355 -0.66 -28.98 9.19
N ALA A 356 0.47 -29.04 9.89
CA ALA A 356 1.79 -28.81 9.29
C ALA A 356 2.10 -29.79 8.14
N SER A 357 1.61 -31.03 8.23
CA SER A 357 1.75 -32.03 7.16
C SER A 357 1.05 -31.62 5.87
N VAL A 358 -0.15 -31.04 5.94
CA VAL A 358 -0.90 -30.54 4.79
C VAL A 358 -0.17 -29.36 4.15
N LYS A 359 0.28 -28.40 4.96
CA LYS A 359 1.05 -27.24 4.50
C LYS A 359 2.33 -27.65 3.76
N ARG A 360 3.13 -28.57 4.32
CA ARG A 360 4.35 -29.08 3.68
C ARG A 360 4.08 -29.77 2.34
N ARG A 361 2.99 -30.54 2.23
CA ARG A 361 2.63 -31.21 0.97
C ARG A 361 2.25 -30.20 -0.12
N LEU A 362 1.41 -29.22 0.21
CA LEU A 362 1.06 -28.12 -0.71
C LEU A 362 2.29 -27.29 -1.12
N GLU A 363 3.19 -27.03 -0.18
CA GLU A 363 4.45 -26.32 -0.44
C GLU A 363 5.36 -27.10 -1.38
N ALA A 364 5.46 -28.42 -1.24
CA ALA A 364 6.25 -29.26 -2.13
C ALA A 364 5.79 -29.15 -3.60
N HIS A 365 4.49 -29.06 -3.87
CA HIS A 365 3.95 -28.88 -5.23
C HIS A 365 4.25 -27.51 -5.84
N SER A 366 4.60 -26.51 -5.02
CA SER A 366 4.86 -25.12 -5.44
C SER A 366 6.27 -24.63 -5.07
N ALA A 367 7.20 -25.55 -4.74
CA ALA A 367 8.55 -25.20 -4.31
C ALA A 367 9.34 -24.43 -5.37
N HIS A 368 9.13 -24.76 -6.66
CA HIS A 368 9.77 -24.11 -7.79
C HIS A 368 9.19 -22.72 -8.13
N VAL A 369 8.04 -22.35 -7.55
CA VAL A 369 7.44 -21.03 -7.80
C VAL A 369 8.31 -19.96 -7.12
N PRO A 370 8.78 -18.93 -7.84
CA PRO A 370 9.60 -17.89 -7.23
C PRO A 370 8.80 -17.11 -6.17
N ARG A 371 9.48 -16.56 -5.15
CA ARG A 371 8.81 -15.68 -4.19
C ARG A 371 8.36 -14.38 -4.90
N PRO A 372 7.25 -13.74 -4.45
CA PRO A 372 6.86 -12.46 -5.02
C PRO A 372 7.98 -11.43 -4.82
N ALA A 373 8.40 -10.79 -5.91
CA ALA A 373 9.37 -9.70 -5.84
C ALA A 373 8.73 -8.46 -5.21
N VAL A 374 9.47 -7.79 -4.31
CA VAL A 374 9.10 -6.47 -3.79
C VAL A 374 9.66 -5.42 -4.76
N PRO A 375 8.82 -4.55 -5.35
CA PRO A 375 9.28 -3.48 -6.23
C PRO A 375 10.30 -2.56 -5.53
N ALA A 376 11.28 -2.05 -6.27
CA ALA A 376 12.39 -1.28 -5.71
C ALA A 376 11.92 -0.03 -4.94
N ASP A 377 10.92 0.68 -5.44
CA ASP A 377 10.36 1.87 -4.79
C ASP A 377 9.52 1.53 -3.54
N VAL A 378 8.89 0.35 -3.48
CA VAL A 378 8.27 -0.17 -2.24
C VAL A 378 9.34 -0.59 -1.23
N ALA A 379 10.45 -1.18 -1.68
CA ALA A 379 11.59 -1.50 -0.82
C ALA A 379 12.28 -0.23 -0.28
N ALA A 380 12.30 0.84 -1.08
CA ALA A 380 12.94 2.10 -0.74
C ALA A 380 12.31 2.79 0.48
N VAL A 381 11.03 2.59 0.75
CA VAL A 381 10.36 3.15 1.94
C VAL A 381 10.49 2.30 3.20
N ARG A 382 11.32 1.25 3.18
CA ARG A 382 11.62 0.46 4.36
C ARG A 382 12.60 1.23 5.26
N SER A 383 12.06 1.84 6.30
CA SER A 383 12.84 2.51 7.34
C SER A 383 13.81 1.55 8.06
N VAL A 384 15.02 2.02 8.35
CA VAL A 384 16.05 1.36 9.18
C VAL A 384 15.64 1.31 10.65
N HIS A 385 14.77 2.23 11.09
CA HIS A 385 14.22 2.28 12.45
C HIS A 385 12.99 1.37 12.65
N ARG A 386 12.70 0.49 11.67
CA ARG A 386 11.72 -0.62 11.80
C ARG A 386 12.35 -1.94 12.28
N THR A 387 13.67 -2.02 12.35
CA THR A 387 14.39 -3.15 12.93
C THR A 387 14.79 -2.80 14.36
N ALA A 388 14.48 -3.67 15.32
CA ALA A 388 15.23 -3.67 16.57
C ALA A 388 16.73 -3.75 16.22
N PRO A 389 17.62 -3.09 16.99
CA PRO A 389 19.05 -3.31 16.81
C PRO A 389 19.32 -4.82 16.86
N PRO A 390 20.22 -5.36 16.02
CA PRO A 390 20.64 -6.75 16.17
C PRO A 390 21.06 -6.95 17.63
N GLU A 391 20.51 -7.98 18.29
CA GLU A 391 20.97 -8.37 19.62
C GLU A 391 22.47 -8.60 19.55
N ALA A 392 23.22 -7.89 20.41
CA ALA A 392 24.67 -7.90 20.47
C ALA A 392 25.21 -9.24 21.00
#